data_AF-A0A2M7A2W8-F1
#
_entry.id   AF-A0A2M7A2W8-F1
#
_cell.length_a   1.000
_cell.length_b   1.000
_cell.length_c   1.000
_cell.angle_alpha   90.00
_cell.angle_beta   90.00
_cell.angle_gamma   90.00
#
_symmetry.space_group_name_H-M   'P 1'
#
loop_
_entity.id
_entity.type
_entity.pdbx_description
1 polymer ?
#
loop_
_entity_poly.entity_id
_entity_poly.type
_entity_poly.pdbx_seq_one_letter_code
_entity_poly.pdbx_strand_id
1 'polypeptide(L)'
;MPETPIGGNGVMQGKTFKPTPQFNYVCGVNEGWTRQVAFVKDADSMVPNYFVIADSFAAPAPATWRLWLTASRVTPAGNRALVEGKEDVDTDIFFTRPRGIALTTEDRTRRSGPGLFLNMSWGPLATTQTGLIARLERERGVMVVVYPRLKSEKPPVATPIADGKGVKVETSAGLDHVFLSATPFSYKEGNIVFEGTAGLIQQRGKTPVLMLGDAGRLSLGDRKIEEGKVESPSLNVFSDGDFESGKQTVFPEDVANVKVALHKGNPLPNDATKVGEWCAGVTLETNRAFIRIPRNVYVDPSKTYRVSMKVFTNKKITGTFGGYAVSTKGGQCTMPDGAGTWAWAFPMYGPTQGWQTLETTIGPANSDAKLKWPNDVLYTWIHMHFSGERGTVYFDDVAFEEIEQ
;
A
#
# COMPACT_ATOMS: atom_id res chain seq x y z
N MET A 1 14.23 15.56 13.37
CA MET A 1 12.96 14.89 13.73
C MET A 1 13.00 13.48 13.13
N PRO A 2 12.49 12.45 13.83
CA PRO A 2 12.40 11.11 13.23
C PRO A 2 11.49 11.16 11.99
N GLU A 3 11.89 10.49 10.92
CA GLU A 3 11.10 10.38 9.68
C GLU A 3 9.71 9.80 9.98
N THR A 4 8.67 10.34 9.33
CA THR A 4 7.31 9.80 9.46
C THR A 4 7.21 8.54 8.60
N PRO A 5 7.00 7.35 9.20
CA PRO A 5 6.92 6.12 8.41
C PRO A 5 5.67 6.12 7.51
N ILE A 6 5.79 5.51 6.33
CA ILE A 6 4.65 5.21 5.43
C ILE A 6 3.68 4.23 6.09
N GLY A 7 4.21 3.31 6.91
CA GLY A 7 3.41 2.48 7.77
C GLY A 7 2.85 3.36 8.88
N GLY A 8 1.55 3.60 8.88
CA GLY A 8 0.86 4.41 9.87
C GLY A 8 1.20 4.03 11.31
N ASN A 9 0.77 4.85 12.27
CA ASN A 9 1.08 4.69 13.70
C ASN A 9 0.43 3.45 14.37
N GLY A 10 -0.15 2.54 13.60
CA GLY A 10 -0.98 1.44 14.06
C GLY A 10 -0.41 0.04 13.82
N VAL A 11 -1.16 -0.94 14.31
CA VAL A 11 -0.94 -2.36 14.04
C VAL A 11 -1.45 -2.68 12.64
N MET A 12 -0.70 -3.49 11.89
CA MET A 12 -1.12 -4.02 10.59
C MET A 12 -2.48 -4.73 10.71
N GLN A 13 -3.46 -4.29 9.93
CA GLN A 13 -4.79 -4.90 9.91
C GLN A 13 -4.79 -6.07 8.92
N GLY A 14 -5.15 -7.26 9.40
CA GLY A 14 -5.31 -8.43 8.53
C GLY A 14 -6.50 -8.24 7.58
N LYS A 15 -6.24 -8.31 6.27
CA LYS A 15 -7.26 -8.23 5.21
C LYS A 15 -7.71 -9.62 4.77
N THR A 16 -6.74 -10.51 4.56
CA THR A 16 -6.99 -11.86 4.03
C THR A 16 -6.10 -12.85 4.76
N PHE A 17 -6.65 -14.01 5.12
CA PHE A 17 -5.89 -15.20 5.50
C PHE A 17 -6.49 -16.41 4.80
N LYS A 18 -5.69 -17.08 3.97
CA LYS A 18 -6.11 -18.25 3.20
C LYS A 18 -5.10 -19.39 3.41
N PRO A 19 -5.39 -20.35 4.30
CA PRO A 19 -4.57 -21.53 4.44
C PRO A 19 -4.91 -22.55 3.36
N THR A 20 -3.89 -23.14 2.74
CA THR A 20 -4.03 -24.32 1.86
C THR A 20 -2.91 -25.32 2.16
N PRO A 21 -2.99 -26.56 1.64
CA PRO A 21 -1.99 -27.56 1.99
C PRO A 21 -0.56 -27.20 1.55
N GLN A 22 -0.37 -26.47 0.44
CA GLN A 22 0.97 -26.07 -0.07
C GLN A 22 1.24 -24.55 0.00
N PHE A 23 0.21 -23.74 0.27
CA PHE A 23 0.30 -22.28 0.19
C PHE A 23 -0.57 -21.61 1.25
N ASN A 24 0.03 -21.17 2.36
CA ASN A 24 -0.67 -20.27 3.27
C ASN A 24 -0.40 -18.83 2.84
N TYR A 25 -1.45 -18.06 2.61
CA TYR A 25 -1.35 -16.66 2.24
C TYR A 25 -1.98 -15.77 3.31
N VAL A 26 -1.28 -14.67 3.63
CA VAL A 26 -1.83 -13.59 4.45
C VAL A 26 -1.53 -12.25 3.80
N CYS A 27 -2.51 -11.35 3.83
CA CYS A 27 -2.38 -9.96 3.41
C CYS A 27 -2.80 -9.05 4.56
N GLY A 28 -1.98 -8.05 4.86
CA GLY A 28 -2.29 -7.02 5.83
C GLY A 28 -2.01 -5.62 5.28
N VAL A 29 -2.75 -4.63 5.79
CA VAL A 29 -2.67 -3.23 5.35
C VAL A 29 -2.52 -2.32 6.58
N ASN A 30 -1.70 -1.28 6.45
CA ASN A 30 -1.56 -0.19 7.41
C ASN A 30 -1.31 1.09 6.62
N GLU A 31 -2.37 1.89 6.46
CA GLU A 31 -2.37 3.09 5.62
C GLU A 31 -1.80 2.83 4.22
N GLY A 32 -0.69 3.49 3.85
CA GLY A 32 -0.04 3.37 2.56
C GLY A 32 0.84 2.12 2.40
N TRP A 33 0.86 1.21 3.37
CA TRP A 33 1.68 0.01 3.33
C TRP A 33 0.84 -1.26 3.33
N THR A 34 1.06 -2.12 2.33
CA THR A 34 0.51 -3.47 2.26
C THR A 34 1.64 -4.49 2.43
N ARG A 35 1.44 -5.50 3.28
CA ARG A 35 2.32 -6.66 3.41
C ARG A 35 1.57 -7.93 3.01
N GLN A 36 2.17 -8.69 2.12
CA GLN A 36 1.74 -10.02 1.73
C GLN A 36 2.81 -11.02 2.18
N VAL A 37 2.38 -12.13 2.79
CA VAL A 37 3.27 -13.24 3.14
C VAL A 37 2.68 -14.52 2.60
N ALA A 38 3.47 -15.21 1.80
CA ALA A 38 3.24 -16.58 1.38
C ALA A 38 4.14 -17.52 2.18
N PHE A 39 3.57 -18.54 2.79
CA PHE A 39 4.31 -19.70 3.26
C PHE A 39 4.12 -20.84 2.25
N VAL A 40 5.17 -21.07 1.47
CA VAL A 40 5.24 -22.15 0.48
C VAL A 40 5.77 -23.38 1.19
N LYS A 41 4.97 -24.44 1.17
CA LYS A 41 5.23 -25.63 1.98
C LYS A 41 4.86 -26.91 1.25
N ASP A 42 5.27 -28.01 1.83
CA ASP A 42 4.90 -29.36 1.43
C ASP A 42 4.27 -30.09 2.61
N ALA A 43 3.62 -31.23 2.32
CA ALA A 43 3.18 -32.14 3.37
C ALA A 43 4.37 -32.80 4.07
N ASP A 44 5.46 -33.03 3.34
CA ASP A 44 6.73 -33.48 3.92
C ASP A 44 7.52 -32.28 4.50
N SER A 45 7.77 -32.29 5.80
CA SER A 45 8.56 -31.23 6.45
C SER A 45 10.04 -31.28 6.07
N MET A 46 10.51 -32.38 5.49
CA MET A 46 11.91 -32.58 5.09
C MET A 46 12.22 -32.03 3.69
N VAL A 47 11.22 -31.55 2.95
CA VAL A 47 11.42 -30.89 1.65
C VAL A 47 11.31 -29.35 1.79
N PRO A 48 11.51 -28.55 0.74
CA PRO A 48 11.53 -27.09 0.85
C PRO A 48 10.25 -26.47 1.44
N ASN A 49 10.41 -25.78 2.57
CA ASN A 49 9.38 -25.02 3.27
C ASN A 49 9.93 -23.62 3.58
N TYR A 50 9.36 -22.57 2.97
CA TYR A 50 9.95 -21.23 3.01
C TYR A 50 8.91 -20.12 2.88
N PHE A 51 9.32 -18.89 3.18
CA PHE A 51 8.44 -17.72 3.07
C PHE A 51 8.82 -16.84 1.89
N VAL A 52 7.82 -16.27 1.22
CA VAL A 52 7.97 -15.11 0.35
C VAL A 52 7.18 -13.96 0.95
N ILE A 53 7.86 -12.84 1.19
CA ILE A 53 7.30 -11.64 1.79
C ILE A 53 7.36 -10.54 0.73
N ALA A 54 6.22 -9.92 0.45
CA ALA A 54 6.14 -8.74 -0.41
C ALA A 54 5.57 -7.57 0.39
N ASP A 55 6.37 -6.53 0.56
CA ASP A 55 5.88 -5.24 1.01
C ASP A 55 5.65 -4.35 -0.22
N SER A 56 4.51 -3.66 -0.24
CA SER A 56 4.14 -2.70 -1.28
C SER A 56 3.73 -1.38 -0.63
N PHE A 57 4.22 -0.28 -1.19
CA PHE A 57 3.84 1.07 -0.76
C PHE A 57 2.91 1.72 -1.79
N ALA A 58 1.91 2.46 -1.33
CA ALA A 58 0.95 3.19 -2.17
C ALA A 58 1.65 4.21 -3.08
N ALA A 59 2.77 4.77 -2.63
CA ALA A 59 3.67 5.59 -3.42
C ALA A 59 5.14 5.24 -3.12
N PRO A 60 6.09 5.54 -4.03
CA PRO A 60 7.50 5.34 -3.77
C PRO A 60 7.99 6.25 -2.65
N ALA A 61 8.59 5.65 -1.63
CA ALA A 61 8.91 6.37 -0.41
C ALA A 61 10.01 5.69 0.43
N PRO A 62 10.72 6.46 1.27
CA PRO A 62 11.78 5.92 2.10
C PRO A 62 11.21 5.01 3.18
N ALA A 63 11.91 3.93 3.45
CA ALA A 63 11.55 2.99 4.49
C ALA A 63 12.79 2.26 5.01
N THR A 64 12.68 1.72 6.21
CA THR A 64 13.65 0.74 6.70
C THR A 64 12.97 -0.58 6.96
N TRP A 65 13.31 -1.59 6.17
CA TRP A 65 12.90 -2.96 6.40
C TRP A 65 13.88 -3.62 7.38
N ARG A 66 13.35 -4.31 8.40
CA ARG A 66 14.16 -5.00 9.41
C ARG A 66 13.61 -6.39 9.69
N LEU A 67 14.51 -7.37 9.77
CA LEU A 67 14.21 -8.70 10.31
C LEU A 67 15.18 -9.02 11.44
N TRP A 68 14.65 -9.21 12.64
CA TRP A 68 15.44 -9.57 13.83
C TRP A 68 15.63 -11.08 13.91
N LEU A 69 16.88 -11.51 13.94
CA LEU A 69 17.27 -12.92 13.83
C LEU A 69 18.03 -13.36 15.08
N THR A 70 17.71 -14.56 15.56
CA THR A 70 18.49 -15.24 16.60
C THR A 70 19.40 -16.24 15.89
N ALA A 71 20.63 -15.83 15.63
CA ALA A 71 21.59 -16.59 14.82
C ALA A 71 22.98 -16.62 15.50
N SER A 72 23.86 -17.48 15.00
CA SER A 72 25.29 -17.42 15.33
C SER A 72 25.95 -16.22 14.64
N ARG A 73 25.57 -15.97 13.38
CA ARG A 73 26.06 -14.86 12.57
C ARG A 73 25.07 -14.54 11.46
N VAL A 74 25.01 -13.27 11.06
CA VAL A 74 24.29 -12.82 9.86
C VAL A 74 25.29 -12.14 8.94
N THR A 75 25.45 -12.67 7.72
CA THR A 75 26.44 -12.18 6.75
C THR A 75 25.73 -11.69 5.48
N PRO A 76 25.55 -10.36 5.32
CA PRO A 76 25.09 -9.77 4.07
C PRO A 76 26.09 -9.99 2.93
N ALA A 77 25.59 -10.23 1.72
CA ALA A 77 26.37 -10.36 0.49
C ALA A 77 25.54 -9.90 -0.71
N GLY A 78 25.71 -8.64 -1.13
CA GLY A 78 24.89 -8.05 -2.19
C GLY A 78 23.41 -7.99 -1.78
N ASN A 79 22.52 -8.54 -2.62
CA ASN A 79 21.08 -8.60 -2.38
C ASN A 79 20.63 -9.84 -1.57
N ARG A 80 21.55 -10.55 -0.93
CA ARG A 80 21.23 -11.70 -0.07
C ARG A 80 21.94 -11.61 1.28
N ALA A 81 21.48 -12.40 2.24
CA ALA A 81 22.18 -12.62 3.50
C ALA A 81 22.15 -14.11 3.85
N LEU A 82 23.28 -14.62 4.33
CA LEU A 82 23.34 -15.93 4.99
C LEU A 82 23.17 -15.72 6.49
N VAL A 83 22.19 -16.41 7.06
CA VAL A 83 21.95 -16.48 8.50
C VAL A 83 22.43 -17.85 8.97
N GLU A 84 23.57 -17.87 9.65
CA GLU A 84 24.11 -19.10 10.20
C GLU A 84 23.39 -19.44 11.50
N GLY A 85 22.66 -20.54 11.51
CA GLY A 85 21.93 -20.96 12.70
C GLY A 85 22.86 -21.43 13.81
N LYS A 86 22.30 -21.53 15.01
CA LYS A 86 22.99 -22.08 16.18
C LYS A 86 23.06 -23.61 16.14
N GLU A 87 22.16 -24.23 15.38
CA GLU A 87 22.05 -25.68 15.20
C GLU A 87 22.43 -26.08 13.76
N ASP A 88 21.82 -27.12 13.21
CA ASP A 88 22.10 -27.69 11.88
C ASP A 88 21.38 -26.99 10.71
N VAL A 89 20.55 -25.98 11.01
CA VAL A 89 19.80 -25.20 10.02
C VAL A 89 20.43 -23.83 9.81
N ASP A 90 20.66 -23.47 8.54
CA ASP A 90 20.94 -22.11 8.11
C ASP A 90 19.69 -21.49 7.46
N THR A 91 19.69 -20.18 7.23
CA THR A 91 18.65 -19.52 6.44
C THR A 91 19.28 -18.60 5.40
N ASP A 92 18.94 -18.81 4.14
CA ASP A 92 19.26 -17.90 3.05
C ASP A 92 18.12 -16.90 2.86
N ILE A 93 18.45 -15.61 2.89
CA ILE A 93 17.50 -14.52 2.67
C ILE A 93 17.86 -13.81 1.37
N PHE A 94 16.92 -13.72 0.43
CA PHE A 94 17.12 -13.07 -0.87
C PHE A 94 16.18 -11.89 -1.04
N PHE A 95 16.72 -10.73 -1.39
CA PHE A 95 15.95 -9.58 -1.84
C PHE A 95 15.92 -9.57 -3.36
N THR A 96 14.75 -9.83 -3.94
CA THR A 96 14.56 -9.88 -5.40
C THR A 96 14.04 -8.56 -5.96
N ARG A 97 13.50 -7.70 -5.10
CA ARG A 97 13.11 -6.31 -5.38
C ARG A 97 13.33 -5.43 -4.13
N PRO A 98 13.88 -4.21 -4.26
CA PRO A 98 14.55 -3.65 -5.44
C PRO A 98 15.89 -4.35 -5.70
N ARG A 99 16.42 -4.21 -6.92
CA ARG A 99 17.76 -4.74 -7.26
C ARG A 99 18.84 -3.88 -6.58
N GLY A 100 19.93 -4.53 -6.17
CA GLY A 100 21.10 -3.84 -5.62
C GLY A 100 20.88 -3.22 -4.24
N ILE A 101 19.85 -3.66 -3.50
CA ILE A 101 19.60 -3.14 -2.15
C ILE A 101 20.81 -3.38 -1.23
N ALA A 102 21.24 -2.33 -0.54
CA ALA A 102 22.32 -2.42 0.42
C ALA A 102 21.80 -3.01 1.74
N LEU A 103 22.42 -4.11 2.15
CA LEU A 103 22.09 -4.83 3.37
C LEU A 103 23.13 -4.54 4.45
N THR A 104 22.67 -4.20 5.64
CA THR A 104 23.52 -3.97 6.83
C THR A 104 22.99 -4.78 8.01
N THR A 105 23.81 -4.94 9.04
CA THR A 105 23.42 -5.60 10.29
C THR A 105 23.56 -4.68 11.49
N GLU A 106 22.75 -4.93 12.51
CA GLU A 106 22.82 -4.25 13.81
C GLU A 106 22.46 -5.25 14.91
N ASP A 107 23.26 -5.34 15.97
CA ASP A 107 22.91 -6.15 17.12
C ASP A 107 22.09 -5.34 18.12
N ARG A 108 21.03 -5.94 18.65
CA ARG A 108 20.20 -5.33 19.69
C ARG A 108 19.88 -6.32 20.80
N THR A 109 20.21 -5.92 22.03
CA THR A 109 19.83 -6.66 23.23
C THR A 109 18.51 -6.16 23.78
N ARG A 110 17.56 -7.07 24.01
CA ARG A 110 16.33 -6.80 24.77
C ARG A 110 16.34 -7.62 26.05
N ARG A 111 15.93 -6.99 27.15
CA ARG A 111 15.71 -7.65 28.45
C ARG A 111 14.21 -7.87 28.62
N SER A 112 13.77 -9.13 28.63
CA SER A 112 12.40 -9.47 29.03
C SER A 112 12.28 -9.47 30.56
N GLY A 113 11.08 -9.17 31.07
CA GLY A 113 10.78 -9.22 32.50
C GLY A 113 10.86 -10.65 33.04
N PRO A 114 9.96 -11.55 32.61
CA PRO A 114 10.13 -12.98 32.81
C PRO A 114 10.82 -13.64 31.60
N GLY A 115 11.79 -14.51 31.88
CA GLY A 115 12.37 -15.46 30.95
C GLY A 115 12.72 -16.74 31.72
N LEU A 116 12.66 -17.87 31.02
CA LEU A 116 13.00 -19.19 31.57
C LEU A 116 14.46 -19.50 31.23
N PHE A 117 15.28 -19.71 32.24
CA PHE A 117 16.66 -20.15 32.09
C PHE A 117 16.74 -21.67 31.92
N LEU A 118 17.87 -22.19 31.41
CA LEU A 118 18.07 -23.64 31.21
C LEU A 118 17.99 -24.45 32.51
N ASN A 119 18.23 -23.83 33.67
CA ASN A 119 18.06 -24.43 34.98
C ASN A 119 16.60 -24.37 35.49
N MET A 120 15.64 -24.07 34.61
CA MET A 120 14.21 -23.94 34.90
C MET A 120 13.85 -22.79 35.86
N SER A 121 14.77 -21.87 36.17
CA SER A 121 14.46 -20.69 36.97
C SER A 121 13.83 -19.58 36.12
N TRP A 122 12.99 -18.76 36.76
CA TRP A 122 12.41 -17.58 36.15
C TRP A 122 13.19 -16.34 36.56
N GLY A 123 13.46 -15.46 35.60
CA GLY A 123 14.01 -14.14 35.89
C GLY A 123 14.26 -13.31 34.63
N PRO A 124 14.82 -12.10 34.77
CA PRO A 124 15.07 -11.22 33.63
C PRO A 124 16.09 -11.82 32.66
N LEU A 125 15.64 -12.15 31.45
CA LEU A 125 16.48 -12.74 30.41
C LEU A 125 16.86 -11.68 29.38
N ALA A 126 18.17 -11.51 29.16
CA ALA A 126 18.68 -10.69 28.06
C ALA A 126 18.86 -11.56 26.83
N THR A 127 18.27 -11.15 25.71
CA THR A 127 18.42 -11.80 24.41
C THR A 127 18.98 -10.79 23.42
N THR A 128 20.13 -11.12 22.82
CA THR A 128 20.71 -10.36 21.71
C THR A 128 20.24 -10.98 20.41
N GLN A 129 19.70 -10.15 19.52
CA GLN A 129 19.32 -10.51 18.16
C GLN A 129 20.10 -9.65 17.18
N THR A 130 20.47 -10.23 16.04
CA THR A 130 21.06 -9.48 14.93
C THR A 130 19.95 -9.11 13.96
N GLY A 131 19.75 -7.81 13.76
CA GLY A 131 18.83 -7.28 12.77
C GLY A 131 19.48 -7.28 11.40
N LEU A 132 18.87 -7.92 10.40
CA LEU A 132 19.15 -7.68 8.99
C LEU A 132 18.34 -6.46 8.54
N ILE A 133 19.02 -5.45 8.03
CA ILE A 133 18.45 -4.13 7.73
C ILE A 133 18.63 -3.81 6.25
N ALA A 134 17.54 -3.45 5.60
CA ALA A 134 17.52 -2.93 4.24
C ALA A 134 16.92 -1.51 4.26
N ARG A 135 17.64 -0.54 3.71
CA ARG A 135 17.16 0.84 3.56
C ARG A 135 16.61 1.04 2.16
N LEU A 136 15.42 1.60 2.10
CA LEU A 136 14.70 2.00 0.91
C LEU A 136 14.74 3.53 0.87
N GLU A 137 15.11 4.11 -0.26
CA GLU A 137 15.16 5.55 -0.45
C GLU A 137 13.83 6.08 -0.99
N ARG A 138 13.32 5.49 -2.08
CA ARG A 138 12.03 5.86 -2.71
C ARG A 138 11.48 4.72 -3.58
N GLU A 139 11.51 3.49 -3.08
CA GLU A 139 11.02 2.33 -3.82
C GLU A 139 9.55 2.08 -3.53
N ARG A 140 8.87 1.32 -4.41
CA ARG A 140 7.46 0.90 -4.23
C ARG A 140 7.31 -0.33 -3.33
N GLY A 141 8.34 -0.66 -2.55
CA GLY A 141 8.38 -1.78 -1.62
C GLY A 141 9.46 -2.83 -1.93
N VAL A 142 9.39 -3.96 -1.24
CA VAL A 142 10.39 -5.05 -1.31
C VAL A 142 9.75 -6.40 -1.61
N MET A 143 10.52 -7.31 -2.20
CA MET A 143 10.19 -8.74 -2.27
C MET A 143 11.36 -9.55 -1.71
N VAL A 144 11.06 -10.40 -0.72
CA VAL A 144 12.05 -11.13 0.08
C VAL A 144 11.68 -12.61 0.14
N VAL A 145 12.62 -13.49 -0.18
CA VAL A 145 12.52 -14.93 0.08
C VAL A 145 13.31 -15.25 1.34
N VAL A 146 12.69 -15.94 2.30
CA VAL A 146 13.33 -16.42 3.53
C VAL A 146 13.30 -17.94 3.52
N TYR A 147 14.45 -18.55 3.25
CA TYR A 147 14.57 -19.98 2.96
C TYR A 147 15.44 -20.68 4.01
N PRO A 148 14.84 -21.35 5.02
CA PRO A 148 15.59 -22.22 5.91
C PRO A 148 16.02 -23.49 5.18
N ARG A 149 17.22 -23.98 5.48
CA ARG A 149 17.76 -25.24 4.95
C ARG A 149 18.75 -25.88 5.91
N LEU A 150 18.99 -27.17 5.77
CA LEU A 150 20.10 -27.81 6.47
C LEU A 150 21.44 -27.26 5.94
N LYS A 151 22.44 -27.22 6.81
CA LYS A 151 23.81 -26.78 6.47
C LYS A 151 24.43 -27.57 5.30
N SER A 152 24.05 -28.84 5.15
CA SER A 152 24.51 -29.73 4.08
C SER A 152 23.78 -29.53 2.74
N GLU A 153 22.63 -28.85 2.74
CA GLU A 153 21.84 -28.62 1.54
C GLU A 153 22.41 -27.46 0.73
N LYS A 154 22.24 -27.56 -0.60
CA LYS A 154 22.58 -26.45 -1.50
C LYS A 154 21.61 -25.30 -1.30
N PRO A 155 22.08 -24.04 -1.26
CA PRO A 155 21.20 -22.88 -1.27
C PRO A 155 20.28 -22.88 -2.50
N PRO A 156 19.04 -22.37 -2.39
CA PRO A 156 18.17 -22.20 -3.54
C PRO A 156 18.65 -21.05 -4.43
N VAL A 157 18.10 -20.96 -5.64
CA VAL A 157 18.25 -19.80 -6.51
C VAL A 157 16.91 -19.06 -6.60
N ALA A 158 16.90 -17.79 -6.22
CA ALA A 158 15.73 -16.92 -6.30
C ALA A 158 15.91 -15.88 -7.41
N THR A 159 15.04 -15.91 -8.42
CA THR A 159 15.08 -15.01 -9.59
C THR A 159 13.82 -14.15 -9.65
N PRO A 160 13.92 -12.82 -9.71
CA PRO A 160 12.74 -11.97 -9.88
C PRO A 160 12.09 -12.20 -11.25
N ILE A 161 10.76 -12.24 -11.27
CA ILE A 161 9.93 -12.30 -12.48
C ILE A 161 8.83 -11.22 -12.39
N ALA A 162 8.08 -11.01 -13.47
CA ALA A 162 6.93 -10.10 -13.50
C ALA A 162 7.25 -8.69 -12.95
N ASP A 163 8.37 -8.10 -13.38
CA ASP A 163 8.85 -6.80 -12.88
C ASP A 163 8.98 -6.72 -11.36
N GLY A 164 9.37 -7.85 -10.74
CA GLY A 164 9.54 -8.00 -9.30
C GLY A 164 8.24 -8.16 -8.51
N LYS A 165 7.11 -8.39 -9.18
CA LYS A 165 5.82 -8.82 -8.58
C LYS A 165 5.71 -10.34 -8.44
N GLY A 166 6.75 -11.07 -8.85
CA GLY A 166 6.89 -12.48 -8.55
C GLY A 166 8.34 -12.91 -8.41
N VAL A 167 8.53 -14.14 -7.93
CA VAL A 167 9.82 -14.79 -7.80
C VAL A 167 9.74 -16.24 -8.27
N LYS A 168 10.75 -16.65 -9.03
CA LYS A 168 11.03 -18.03 -9.38
C LYS A 168 12.05 -18.58 -8.38
N VAL A 169 11.73 -19.65 -7.67
CA VAL A 169 12.59 -20.29 -6.67
C VAL A 169 12.95 -21.70 -7.12
N GLU A 170 14.22 -21.90 -7.46
CA GLU A 170 14.78 -23.19 -7.84
C GLU A 170 15.40 -23.86 -6.60
N THR A 171 14.94 -25.08 -6.30
CA THR A 171 15.30 -25.84 -5.10
C THR A 171 15.75 -27.25 -5.49
N SER A 172 16.18 -28.05 -4.50
CA SER A 172 16.48 -29.48 -4.69
C SER A 172 15.24 -30.30 -5.11
N ALA A 173 14.04 -29.87 -4.71
CA ALA A 173 12.79 -30.57 -5.02
C ALA A 173 12.22 -30.18 -6.40
N GLY A 174 12.59 -29.01 -6.93
CA GLY A 174 12.07 -28.52 -8.21
C GLY A 174 11.91 -27.01 -8.22
N LEU A 175 10.93 -26.55 -9.00
CA LEU A 175 10.77 -25.13 -9.34
C LEU A 175 9.43 -24.57 -8.90
N ASP A 176 9.47 -23.45 -8.18
CA ASP A 176 8.28 -22.73 -7.73
C ASP A 176 8.21 -21.33 -8.35
N HIS A 177 7.02 -20.90 -8.75
CA HIS A 177 6.72 -19.52 -9.14
C HIS A 177 5.73 -18.95 -8.13
N VAL A 178 6.11 -17.87 -7.46
CA VAL A 178 5.28 -17.19 -6.46
C VAL A 178 5.00 -15.77 -6.92
N PHE A 179 3.73 -15.40 -7.00
CA PHE A 179 3.26 -14.07 -7.38
C PHE A 179 2.69 -13.38 -6.15
N LEU A 180 3.13 -12.15 -5.86
CA LEU A 180 2.61 -11.31 -4.78
C LEU A 180 2.67 -9.83 -5.19
N SER A 181 1.50 -9.19 -5.26
CA SER A 181 1.33 -7.76 -5.53
C SER A 181 0.10 -7.21 -4.80
N ALA A 182 0.18 -5.97 -4.32
CA ALA A 182 -0.96 -5.31 -3.68
C ALA A 182 -2.08 -4.94 -4.67
N THR A 183 -1.74 -4.80 -5.95
CA THR A 183 -2.68 -4.58 -7.05
C THR A 183 -2.63 -5.73 -8.06
N PRO A 184 -3.76 -6.10 -8.68
CA PRO A 184 -3.76 -7.12 -9.71
C PRO A 184 -2.82 -6.80 -10.87
N PHE A 185 -2.22 -7.84 -11.43
CA PHE A 185 -1.41 -7.74 -12.63
C PHE A 185 -1.55 -9.01 -13.48
N SER A 186 -1.21 -8.89 -14.75
CA SER A 186 -1.10 -10.03 -15.66
C SER A 186 0.36 -10.43 -15.86
N TYR A 187 0.60 -11.72 -15.96
CA TYR A 187 1.91 -12.30 -16.27
C TYR A 187 1.77 -13.46 -17.25
N LYS A 188 2.70 -13.54 -18.21
CA LYS A 188 2.79 -14.62 -19.16
C LYS A 188 4.24 -14.94 -19.48
N GLU A 189 4.64 -16.19 -19.28
CA GLU A 189 5.95 -16.71 -19.66
C GLU A 189 5.80 -18.17 -20.08
N GLY A 190 6.13 -18.49 -21.34
CA GLY A 190 5.93 -19.83 -21.88
C GLY A 190 4.47 -20.28 -21.76
N ASN A 191 4.24 -21.38 -21.02
CA ASN A 191 2.93 -21.96 -20.75
C ASN A 191 2.32 -21.52 -19.41
N ILE A 192 2.95 -20.57 -18.70
CA ILE A 192 2.43 -19.97 -17.47
C ILE A 192 1.61 -18.73 -17.83
N VAL A 193 0.40 -18.64 -17.27
CA VAL A 193 -0.41 -17.43 -17.28
C VAL A 193 -0.92 -17.15 -15.87
N PHE A 194 -0.79 -15.90 -15.41
CA PHE A 194 -1.34 -15.46 -14.13
C PHE A 194 -2.05 -14.11 -14.31
N GLU A 195 -3.19 -13.97 -13.64
CA GLU A 195 -3.93 -12.72 -13.48
C GLU A 195 -4.43 -12.64 -12.04
N GLY A 196 -3.99 -11.66 -11.25
CA GLY A 196 -4.42 -11.50 -9.86
C GLY A 196 -3.38 -10.84 -8.97
N THR A 197 -3.53 -11.00 -7.65
CA THR A 197 -2.64 -10.41 -6.63
C THR A 197 -1.73 -11.43 -5.95
N ALA A 198 -2.16 -12.68 -5.83
CA ALA A 198 -1.39 -13.73 -5.14
C ALA A 198 -1.62 -15.11 -5.75
N GLY A 199 -0.52 -15.82 -6.07
CA GLY A 199 -0.59 -17.18 -6.61
C GLY A 199 0.71 -17.96 -6.48
N LEU A 200 0.60 -19.29 -6.55
CA LEU A 200 1.71 -20.24 -6.52
C LEU A 200 1.56 -21.27 -7.64
N ILE A 201 2.63 -21.50 -8.40
CA ILE A 201 2.84 -22.71 -9.18
C ILE A 201 4.01 -23.46 -8.55
N GLN A 202 3.82 -24.72 -8.18
CA GLN A 202 4.86 -25.59 -7.63
C GLN A 202 5.08 -26.78 -8.57
N GLN A 203 6.30 -26.93 -9.08
CA GLN A 203 6.72 -27.98 -10.02
C GLN A 203 7.82 -28.84 -9.39
N ARG A 204 7.46 -29.64 -8.39
CA ARG A 204 8.38 -30.50 -7.62
C ARG A 204 8.25 -32.01 -7.90
N GLY A 205 7.43 -32.38 -8.88
CA GLY A 205 7.13 -33.76 -9.25
C GLY A 205 6.41 -33.85 -10.58
N LYS A 206 5.76 -34.99 -10.86
CA LYS A 206 5.06 -35.22 -12.13
C LYS A 206 3.85 -34.30 -12.33
N THR A 207 3.17 -33.96 -11.24
CA THR A 207 1.91 -33.23 -11.25
C THR A 207 2.12 -31.87 -10.58
N PRO A 208 2.07 -30.75 -11.32
CA PRO A 208 2.24 -29.44 -10.72
C PRO A 208 1.09 -29.09 -9.78
N VAL A 209 1.34 -28.23 -8.80
CA VAL A 209 0.32 -27.68 -7.90
C VAL A 209 0.11 -26.21 -8.26
N LEU A 210 -1.15 -25.81 -8.40
CA LEU A 210 -1.56 -24.43 -8.68
C LEU A 210 -2.42 -23.98 -7.51
N MET A 211 -2.13 -22.81 -6.94
CA MET A 211 -2.89 -22.22 -5.83
C MET A 211 -3.05 -20.72 -6.04
N LEU A 212 -4.21 -20.18 -5.64
CA LEU A 212 -4.47 -18.75 -5.56
C LEU A 212 -4.58 -18.33 -4.10
N GLY A 213 -3.95 -17.21 -3.74
CA GLY A 213 -4.07 -16.61 -2.41
C GLY A 213 -5.30 -15.70 -2.27
N ASP A 214 -5.78 -15.18 -3.39
CA ASP A 214 -6.87 -14.21 -3.51
C ASP A 214 -7.57 -14.39 -4.88
N ALA A 215 -8.53 -13.55 -5.21
CA ALA A 215 -9.20 -13.58 -6.51
C ALA A 215 -8.20 -13.48 -7.68
N GLY A 216 -8.38 -14.34 -8.68
CA GLY A 216 -7.43 -14.45 -9.78
C GLY A 216 -7.62 -15.67 -10.67
N ARG A 217 -6.72 -15.81 -11.62
CA ARG A 217 -6.59 -16.91 -12.56
C ARG A 217 -5.13 -17.32 -12.66
N LEU A 218 -4.89 -18.63 -12.71
CA LEU A 218 -3.54 -19.18 -12.83
C LEU A 218 -3.59 -20.42 -13.71
N SER A 219 -2.68 -20.52 -14.68
CA SER A 219 -2.53 -21.71 -15.51
C SER A 219 -1.08 -22.10 -15.76
N LEU A 220 -0.90 -23.40 -16.01
CA LEU A 220 0.35 -24.02 -16.46
C LEU A 220 -0.01 -25.10 -17.50
N GLY A 221 0.17 -24.79 -18.79
CA GLY A 221 -0.31 -25.63 -19.88
C GLY A 221 -1.83 -25.79 -19.85
N ASP A 222 -2.32 -27.04 -19.89
CA ASP A 222 -3.77 -27.33 -19.88
C ASP A 222 -4.42 -27.20 -18.50
N ARG A 223 -3.62 -27.08 -17.43
CA ARG A 223 -4.13 -26.96 -16.07
C ARG A 223 -4.39 -25.50 -15.74
N LYS A 224 -5.59 -25.22 -15.26
CA LYS A 224 -6.04 -23.88 -14.88
C LYS A 224 -6.86 -23.91 -13.60
N ILE A 225 -6.75 -22.85 -12.82
CA ILE A 225 -7.63 -22.53 -11.69
C ILE A 225 -8.08 -21.07 -11.80
N GLU A 226 -9.27 -20.80 -11.30
CA GLU A 226 -9.86 -19.47 -11.24
C GLU A 226 -10.67 -19.35 -9.96
N GLU A 227 -10.55 -18.22 -9.28
CA GLU A 227 -11.31 -17.92 -8.08
C GLU A 227 -11.72 -16.44 -8.08
N GLY A 228 -12.99 -16.16 -7.81
CA GLY A 228 -13.50 -14.78 -7.72
C GLY A 228 -13.36 -13.98 -9.01
N LYS A 229 -13.57 -12.66 -8.90
CA LYS A 229 -13.39 -11.69 -9.99
C LYS A 229 -12.21 -10.81 -9.68
N VAL A 230 -11.29 -10.66 -10.63
CA VAL A 230 -10.22 -9.68 -10.54
C VAL A 230 -10.81 -8.29 -10.77
N GLU A 231 -10.81 -7.46 -9.74
CA GLU A 231 -11.23 -6.06 -9.86
C GLU A 231 -10.02 -5.21 -10.21
N SER A 232 -10.13 -4.41 -11.28
CA SER A 232 -9.10 -3.42 -11.56
C SER A 232 -9.11 -2.38 -10.44
N PRO A 233 -7.94 -2.02 -9.89
CA PRO A 233 -7.90 -0.96 -8.90
C PRO A 233 -8.42 0.32 -9.56
N SER A 234 -9.29 1.05 -8.85
CA SER A 234 -9.69 2.38 -9.28
C SER A 234 -8.43 3.26 -9.35
N LEU A 235 -8.27 4.00 -10.45
CA LEU A 235 -7.25 5.06 -10.53
C LEU A 235 -7.54 6.19 -9.54
N ASN A 236 -8.82 6.35 -9.17
CA ASN A 236 -9.25 7.29 -8.17
C ASN A 236 -8.99 6.75 -6.75
N VAL A 237 -8.24 7.51 -5.97
CA VAL A 237 -7.96 7.21 -4.55
C VAL A 237 -9.25 7.21 -3.70
N PHE A 238 -10.30 7.86 -4.20
CA PHE A 238 -11.67 7.79 -3.68
C PHE A 238 -12.48 6.79 -4.51
N SER A 239 -12.42 5.51 -4.15
CA SER A 239 -13.08 4.42 -4.89
C SER A 239 -14.61 4.53 -4.98
N ASP A 240 -15.22 5.44 -4.23
CA ASP A 240 -16.66 5.71 -4.15
C ASP A 240 -16.90 7.23 -4.10
N GLY A 241 -16.13 7.97 -4.91
CA GLY A 241 -16.21 9.42 -5.00
C GLY A 241 -17.38 9.95 -5.82
N ASP A 242 -18.03 9.08 -6.61
CA ASP A 242 -19.31 9.31 -7.30
C ASP A 242 -20.52 8.94 -6.44
N PHE A 243 -20.30 8.28 -5.29
CA PHE A 243 -21.32 7.93 -4.29
C PHE A 243 -22.41 6.96 -4.78
N GLU A 244 -22.28 6.40 -5.98
CA GLU A 244 -23.29 5.55 -6.62
C GLU A 244 -23.40 4.16 -5.98
N SER A 245 -22.47 3.78 -5.11
CA SER A 245 -22.63 2.59 -4.26
C SER A 245 -23.65 2.78 -3.13
N GLY A 246 -24.19 4.00 -2.97
CA GLY A 246 -25.07 4.36 -1.86
C GLY A 246 -24.33 4.47 -0.53
N LYS A 247 -23.01 4.68 -0.57
CA LYS A 247 -22.14 4.92 0.59
C LYS A 247 -21.41 6.25 0.41
N GLN A 248 -21.01 6.85 1.54
CA GLN A 248 -20.13 8.01 1.55
C GLN A 248 -18.88 7.64 2.36
N THR A 249 -17.75 7.48 1.69
CA THR A 249 -16.45 7.14 2.29
C THR A 249 -15.39 8.24 2.20
N VAL A 250 -15.69 9.34 1.51
CA VAL A 250 -14.82 10.49 1.25
C VAL A 250 -14.80 11.46 2.42
N PHE A 251 -15.98 11.90 2.90
CA PHE A 251 -16.07 12.88 3.98
C PHE A 251 -16.29 12.18 5.34
N PRO A 252 -15.72 12.72 6.43
CA PRO A 252 -15.99 12.23 7.79
C PRO A 252 -17.44 12.50 8.21
N GLU A 253 -18.08 11.55 8.90
CA GLU A 253 -19.48 11.66 9.34
C GLU A 253 -19.65 12.66 10.50
N ASP A 254 -18.71 12.66 11.44
CA ASP A 254 -18.76 13.47 12.67
C ASP A 254 -17.70 14.58 12.68
N VAL A 255 -18.07 15.77 12.21
CA VAL A 255 -17.22 16.96 12.27
C VAL A 255 -17.95 18.09 12.95
N ALA A 256 -17.27 18.78 13.86
CA ALA A 256 -17.83 19.93 14.55
C ALA A 256 -18.36 20.96 13.52
N ASN A 257 -19.61 21.37 13.70
CA ASN A 257 -20.34 22.36 12.89
C ASN A 257 -20.73 21.92 11.48
N VAL A 258 -20.64 20.62 11.17
CA VAL A 258 -21.03 20.08 9.87
C VAL A 258 -21.80 18.77 10.06
N LYS A 259 -22.84 18.58 9.23
CA LYS A 259 -23.46 17.28 9.02
C LYS A 259 -23.18 16.79 7.61
N VAL A 260 -22.64 15.59 7.50
CA VAL A 260 -22.41 14.92 6.22
C VAL A 260 -23.47 13.83 6.05
N ALA A 261 -24.13 13.81 4.90
CA ALA A 261 -25.09 12.77 4.56
C ALA A 261 -25.12 12.52 3.05
N LEU A 262 -25.52 11.32 2.64
CA LEU A 262 -25.87 11.06 1.25
C LEU A 262 -27.20 11.74 0.91
N HIS A 263 -27.27 12.28 -0.30
CA HIS A 263 -28.47 12.86 -0.87
C HIS A 263 -28.90 12.04 -2.09
N LYS A 264 -30.13 11.53 -2.04
CA LYS A 264 -30.75 10.80 -3.13
C LYS A 264 -31.43 11.76 -4.10
N GLY A 265 -31.14 11.63 -5.38
CA GLY A 265 -31.65 12.48 -6.46
C GLY A 265 -30.74 13.65 -6.80
N ASN A 266 -31.26 14.58 -7.60
CA ASN A 266 -30.55 15.81 -7.96
C ASN A 266 -31.01 16.96 -7.05
N PRO A 267 -30.10 17.57 -6.26
CA PRO A 267 -30.44 18.72 -5.41
C PRO A 267 -30.81 19.97 -6.21
N LEU A 268 -30.49 20.01 -7.51
CA LEU A 268 -30.98 21.00 -8.46
C LEU A 268 -32.08 20.38 -9.34
N PRO A 269 -33.37 20.76 -9.14
CA PRO A 269 -34.45 20.23 -9.96
C PRO A 269 -34.23 20.52 -11.45
N ASN A 270 -34.51 19.52 -12.30
CA ASN A 270 -34.44 19.59 -13.76
C ASN A 270 -33.04 19.79 -14.37
N ASP A 271 -31.96 19.66 -13.59
CA ASP A 271 -30.62 19.68 -14.16
C ASP A 271 -30.26 18.29 -14.72
N ALA A 272 -30.21 18.21 -16.05
CA ALA A 272 -29.87 17.00 -16.79
C ALA A 272 -28.36 16.69 -16.80
N THR A 273 -27.50 17.59 -16.28
CA THR A 273 -26.04 17.41 -16.28
C THR A 273 -25.54 16.56 -15.11
N LYS A 274 -26.35 16.40 -14.05
CA LYS A 274 -26.09 15.39 -13.02
C LYS A 274 -26.43 14.01 -13.57
N VAL A 275 -25.43 13.16 -13.64
CA VAL A 275 -25.58 11.72 -13.90
C VAL A 275 -25.48 11.02 -12.55
N GLY A 276 -26.25 9.95 -12.34
CA GLY A 276 -26.24 9.20 -11.08
C GLY A 276 -27.39 9.52 -10.13
N GLU A 277 -27.67 8.58 -9.23
CA GLU A 277 -28.75 8.66 -8.25
C GLU A 277 -28.31 9.36 -6.96
N TRP A 278 -27.02 9.38 -6.64
CA TRP A 278 -26.51 9.81 -5.34
C TRP A 278 -25.54 10.99 -5.47
N CYS A 279 -25.36 11.72 -4.38
CA CYS A 279 -24.29 12.69 -4.19
C CYS A 279 -24.10 12.90 -2.67
N ALA A 280 -23.01 13.54 -2.25
CA ALA A 280 -22.77 13.85 -0.86
C ALA A 280 -23.21 15.27 -0.50
N GLY A 281 -24.06 15.42 0.51
CA GLY A 281 -24.44 16.71 1.08
C GLY A 281 -23.63 17.03 2.34
N VAL A 282 -22.96 18.18 2.35
CA VAL A 282 -22.22 18.74 3.48
C VAL A 282 -22.99 19.96 3.99
N THR A 283 -23.66 19.83 5.13
CA THR A 283 -24.52 20.87 5.70
C THR A 283 -23.80 21.63 6.80
N LEU A 284 -23.62 22.94 6.60
CA LEU A 284 -23.02 23.84 7.55
C LEU A 284 -24.01 24.24 8.65
N GLU A 285 -23.69 23.93 9.90
CA GLU A 285 -24.50 24.29 11.07
C GLU A 285 -24.11 25.66 11.66
N THR A 286 -22.97 26.20 11.25
CA THR A 286 -22.50 27.54 11.59
C THR A 286 -22.08 28.28 10.32
N ASN A 287 -21.61 29.52 10.46
CA ASN A 287 -21.12 30.31 9.33
C ASN A 287 -19.67 29.98 8.93
N ARG A 288 -19.02 29.02 9.62
CA ARG A 288 -17.65 28.59 9.34
C ARG A 288 -17.48 27.11 9.68
N ALA A 289 -16.90 26.36 8.77
CA ALA A 289 -16.55 24.97 9.01
C ALA A 289 -15.17 24.64 8.49
N PHE A 290 -14.56 23.64 9.10
CA PHE A 290 -13.33 23.01 8.67
C PHE A 290 -13.53 21.51 8.66
N ILE A 291 -13.29 20.87 7.53
CA ILE A 291 -13.39 19.43 7.37
C ILE A 291 -12.01 18.92 6.99
N ARG A 292 -11.48 17.95 7.72
CA ARG A 292 -10.29 17.19 7.32
C ARG A 292 -10.74 15.82 6.83
N ILE A 293 -10.37 15.47 5.60
CA ILE A 293 -10.62 14.13 5.08
C ILE A 293 -9.71 13.14 5.85
N PRO A 294 -10.25 12.06 6.45
CA PRO A 294 -9.51 11.16 7.34
C PRO A 294 -8.63 10.15 6.57
N ARG A 295 -8.02 10.58 5.47
CA ARG A 295 -7.13 9.77 4.65
C ARG A 295 -5.99 10.63 4.11
N ASN A 296 -4.78 10.09 4.22
CA ASN A 296 -3.62 10.61 3.51
C ASN A 296 -3.65 10.09 2.07
N VAL A 297 -3.46 10.96 1.10
CA VAL A 297 -3.29 10.59 -0.31
C VAL A 297 -1.79 10.53 -0.59
N TYR A 298 -1.24 9.32 -0.60
CA TYR A 298 0.16 9.07 -0.93
C TYR A 298 0.38 9.32 -2.43
N VAL A 299 1.42 10.07 -2.78
CA VAL A 299 1.67 10.52 -4.15
C VAL A 299 3.09 10.18 -4.60
N ASP A 300 3.23 9.82 -5.86
CA ASP A 300 4.53 9.71 -6.52
C ASP A 300 4.89 11.07 -7.13
N PRO A 301 5.93 11.77 -6.65
CA PRO A 301 6.30 13.10 -7.17
C PRO A 301 6.75 13.08 -8.63
N SER A 302 7.02 11.90 -9.21
CA SER A 302 7.32 11.73 -10.64
C SER A 302 6.07 11.60 -11.51
N LYS A 303 4.88 11.58 -10.91
CA LYS A 303 3.59 11.39 -11.58
C LYS A 303 2.71 12.64 -11.50
N THR A 304 1.87 12.81 -12.52
CA THR A 304 0.85 13.84 -12.55
C THR A 304 -0.47 13.28 -12.09
N TYR A 305 -1.18 14.06 -11.27
CA TYR A 305 -2.48 13.73 -10.74
C TYR A 305 -3.50 14.78 -11.16
N ARG A 306 -4.70 14.32 -11.52
CA ARG A 306 -5.89 15.16 -11.62
C ARG A 306 -6.60 15.15 -10.28
N VAL A 307 -6.99 16.33 -9.82
CA VAL A 307 -7.90 16.49 -8.69
C VAL A 307 -9.15 17.20 -9.19
N SER A 308 -10.30 16.54 -9.10
CA SER A 308 -11.57 17.08 -9.58
C SER A 308 -12.72 16.79 -8.63
N MET A 309 -13.77 17.60 -8.73
CA MET A 309 -15.09 17.31 -8.17
C MET A 309 -16.15 18.12 -8.90
N LYS A 310 -17.40 17.69 -8.79
CA LYS A 310 -18.55 18.54 -9.05
C LYS A 310 -19.06 19.10 -7.73
N VAL A 311 -19.45 20.39 -7.75
CA VAL A 311 -20.02 21.08 -6.60
C VAL A 311 -21.30 21.81 -6.98
N PHE A 312 -22.28 21.80 -6.08
CA PHE A 312 -23.49 22.62 -6.20
C PHE A 312 -23.88 23.20 -4.84
N THR A 313 -24.29 24.46 -4.81
CA THR A 313 -24.99 25.04 -3.66
C THR A 313 -25.87 26.21 -4.08
N ASN A 314 -27.05 26.32 -3.49
CA ASN A 314 -27.95 27.46 -3.68
C ASN A 314 -27.79 28.56 -2.61
N LYS A 315 -26.75 28.46 -1.77
CA LYS A 315 -26.47 29.39 -0.67
C LYS A 315 -25.27 30.25 -0.97
N LYS A 316 -25.18 31.41 -0.29
CA LYS A 316 -23.98 32.26 -0.33
C LYS A 316 -22.90 31.66 0.57
N ILE A 317 -22.33 30.55 0.13
CA ILE A 317 -21.23 29.84 0.78
C ILE A 317 -19.99 30.00 -0.09
N THR A 318 -18.90 30.38 0.54
CA THR A 318 -17.57 30.33 -0.06
C THR A 318 -16.80 29.21 0.60
N GLY A 319 -15.90 28.58 -0.14
CA GLY A 319 -15.01 27.60 0.45
C GLY A 319 -13.76 27.36 -0.37
N THR A 320 -12.94 26.46 0.14
CA THR A 320 -11.77 25.94 -0.57
C THR A 320 -11.72 24.46 -0.37
N PHE A 321 -11.49 23.71 -1.45
CA PHE A 321 -11.04 22.32 -1.36
C PHE A 321 -9.55 22.32 -1.67
N GLY A 322 -8.76 21.71 -0.78
CA GLY A 322 -7.32 21.77 -0.89
C GLY A 322 -6.61 20.78 0.00
N GLY A 323 -5.30 20.91 0.05
CA GLY A 323 -4.46 20.05 0.86
C GLY A 323 -3.10 20.65 1.11
N TYR A 324 -2.40 20.07 2.09
CA TYR A 324 -1.00 20.38 2.36
C TYR A 324 -0.17 19.15 2.08
N ALA A 325 0.92 19.35 1.34
CA ALA A 325 1.91 18.29 1.13
C ALA A 325 2.71 18.05 2.41
N VAL A 326 3.01 16.79 2.68
CA VAL A 326 3.89 16.35 3.78
C VAL A 326 5.11 15.68 3.16
N SER A 327 6.28 16.06 3.67
CA SER A 327 7.56 15.56 3.15
C SER A 327 7.90 14.16 3.68
N THR A 328 8.84 13.49 3.03
CA THR A 328 9.44 12.24 3.52
C THR A 328 10.16 12.38 4.87
N LYS A 329 10.57 13.59 5.24
CA LYS A 329 11.24 13.89 6.52
C LYS A 329 10.26 14.05 7.68
N GLY A 330 8.96 14.00 7.40
CA GLY A 330 7.91 14.40 8.34
C GLY A 330 7.75 15.91 8.39
N GLY A 331 6.49 16.36 8.56
CA GLY A 331 6.13 17.78 8.51
C GLY A 331 5.73 18.27 7.12
N GLN A 332 5.08 19.43 7.08
CA GLN A 332 4.57 19.97 5.83
C GLN A 332 5.73 20.43 4.92
N CYS A 333 5.57 20.25 3.61
CA CYS A 333 6.50 20.78 2.63
C CYS A 333 6.47 22.32 2.66
N THR A 334 7.59 22.95 2.31
CA THR A 334 7.68 24.40 2.17
C THR A 334 7.53 24.82 0.72
N MET A 335 7.04 26.05 0.50
CA MET A 335 7.02 26.67 -0.82
C MET A 335 8.46 26.79 -1.36
N PRO A 336 8.68 26.79 -2.69
CA PRO A 336 10.03 26.87 -3.27
C PRO A 336 10.85 28.10 -2.83
N ASP A 337 10.18 29.19 -2.47
CA ASP A 337 10.79 30.42 -1.95
C ASP A 337 11.04 30.40 -0.43
N GLY A 338 10.65 29.32 0.25
CA GLY A 338 10.73 29.18 1.70
C GLY A 338 9.74 30.05 2.49
N ALA A 339 8.84 30.79 1.83
CA ALA A 339 7.99 31.79 2.48
C ALA A 339 6.78 31.22 3.23
N GLY A 340 6.62 29.89 3.27
CA GLY A 340 5.53 29.26 3.99
C GLY A 340 5.33 27.80 3.64
N THR A 341 4.21 27.25 4.09
CA THR A 341 3.80 25.88 3.81
C THR A 341 3.30 25.76 2.38
N TRP A 342 3.77 24.73 1.66
CA TRP A 342 3.22 24.36 0.37
C TRP A 342 1.81 23.80 0.54
N ALA A 343 0.86 24.43 -0.14
CA ALA A 343 -0.53 24.02 -0.17
C ALA A 343 -1.05 24.11 -1.60
N TRP A 344 -2.05 23.29 -1.90
CA TRP A 344 -2.89 23.46 -3.07
C TRP A 344 -4.31 23.69 -2.59
N ALA A 345 -5.03 24.54 -3.29
CA ALA A 345 -6.44 24.73 -3.07
C ALA A 345 -7.06 25.28 -4.34
N PHE A 346 -8.34 24.97 -4.55
CA PHE A 346 -9.16 25.72 -5.49
C PHE A 346 -10.42 26.21 -4.77
N PRO A 347 -10.82 27.46 -5.04
CA PRO A 347 -11.95 28.05 -4.37
C PRO A 347 -13.27 27.54 -4.96
N MET A 348 -14.31 27.55 -4.13
CA MET A 348 -15.70 27.33 -4.50
C MET A 348 -16.53 28.54 -4.06
N TYR A 349 -17.46 28.96 -4.91
CA TYR A 349 -18.30 30.14 -4.67
C TYR A 349 -19.76 29.83 -4.98
N GLY A 350 -20.60 29.93 -3.96
CA GLY A 350 -22.04 29.85 -4.05
C GLY A 350 -22.72 31.24 -4.00
N PRO A 351 -23.98 31.35 -4.43
CA PRO A 351 -24.77 30.30 -5.06
C PRO A 351 -24.26 29.98 -6.47
N THR A 352 -24.32 28.72 -6.87
CA THR A 352 -24.02 28.30 -8.24
C THR A 352 -25.32 28.24 -9.07
N GLN A 353 -25.23 28.52 -10.38
CA GLN A 353 -26.39 28.39 -11.28
C GLN A 353 -26.73 26.93 -11.61
N GLY A 354 -25.74 26.04 -11.43
CA GLY A 354 -25.86 24.59 -11.60
C GLY A 354 -24.68 23.88 -10.98
N TRP A 355 -24.51 22.60 -11.30
CA TRP A 355 -23.29 21.88 -10.95
C TRP A 355 -22.08 22.52 -11.64
N GLN A 356 -21.03 22.77 -10.87
CA GLN A 356 -19.76 23.27 -11.37
C GLN A 356 -18.69 22.21 -11.20
N THR A 357 -17.94 21.92 -12.26
CA THR A 357 -16.73 21.11 -12.16
C THR A 357 -15.57 21.98 -11.71
N LEU A 358 -14.97 21.63 -10.58
CA LEU A 358 -13.71 22.20 -10.11
C LEU A 358 -12.61 21.19 -10.41
N GLU A 359 -11.54 21.63 -11.07
CA GLU A 359 -10.45 20.74 -11.46
C GLU A 359 -9.09 21.46 -11.48
N THR A 360 -8.08 20.76 -11.01
CA THR A 360 -6.68 21.11 -11.21
C THR A 360 -5.81 19.89 -11.48
N THR A 361 -4.58 20.12 -11.93
CA THR A 361 -3.56 19.09 -12.06
C THR A 361 -2.37 19.44 -11.18
N ILE A 362 -1.81 18.42 -10.53
CA ILE A 362 -0.62 18.54 -9.70
C ILE A 362 0.40 17.51 -10.17
N GLY A 363 1.60 17.93 -10.53
CA GLY A 363 2.59 17.03 -11.13
C GLY A 363 4.04 17.43 -10.87
N PRO A 364 5.00 16.71 -11.48
CA PRO A 364 6.43 16.98 -11.34
C PRO A 364 6.79 18.40 -11.77
N ALA A 365 7.91 18.94 -11.28
CA ALA A 365 8.37 20.28 -11.65
C ALA A 365 8.48 20.50 -13.18
N ASN A 366 8.83 19.46 -13.93
CA ASN A 366 9.01 19.46 -15.39
C ASN A 366 7.77 19.04 -16.19
N SER A 367 6.61 18.91 -15.55
CA SER A 367 5.34 18.58 -16.22
C SER A 367 4.62 19.81 -16.79
N ASP A 368 3.49 19.60 -17.46
CA ASP A 368 2.52 20.66 -17.80
C ASP A 368 1.42 20.86 -16.73
N ALA A 369 1.54 20.21 -15.57
CA ALA A 369 0.54 20.33 -14.51
C ALA A 369 0.42 21.78 -14.00
N LYS A 370 -0.80 22.22 -13.62
CA LYS A 370 -1.04 23.59 -13.12
C LYS A 370 -0.28 23.88 -11.83
N LEU A 371 -0.15 22.88 -10.97
CA LEU A 371 0.57 22.95 -9.70
C LEU A 371 1.72 21.94 -9.71
N LYS A 372 2.81 22.27 -9.00
CA LYS A 372 4.03 21.45 -8.97
C LYS A 372 4.23 20.83 -7.60
N TRP A 373 4.47 19.51 -7.56
CA TRP A 373 4.84 18.81 -6.35
C TRP A 373 6.18 19.33 -5.82
N PRO A 374 6.32 19.48 -4.49
CA PRO A 374 7.62 19.50 -3.84
C PRO A 374 8.36 18.18 -4.13
N ASN A 375 9.67 18.24 -4.39
CA ASN A 375 10.45 17.04 -4.77
C ASN A 375 10.43 15.94 -3.70
N ASP A 376 10.29 16.31 -2.42
CA ASP A 376 10.29 15.41 -1.29
C ASP A 376 8.89 15.10 -0.75
N VAL A 377 7.82 15.41 -1.50
CA VAL A 377 6.46 15.04 -1.08
C VAL A 377 6.33 13.52 -0.94
N LEU A 378 5.61 13.12 0.10
CA LEU A 378 5.24 11.75 0.41
C LEU A 378 3.74 11.54 0.25
N TYR A 379 2.94 12.43 0.86
CA TYR A 379 1.50 12.42 0.77
C TYR A 379 0.95 13.84 0.89
N THR A 380 -0.31 14.03 0.49
CA THR A 380 -1.11 15.20 0.83
C THR A 380 -2.27 14.79 1.71
N TRP A 381 -2.54 15.56 2.77
CA TRP A 381 -3.81 15.46 3.47
C TRP A 381 -4.77 16.49 2.90
N ILE A 382 -6.04 16.12 2.80
CA ILE A 382 -7.06 16.93 2.15
C ILE A 382 -7.92 17.57 3.22
N HIS A 383 -8.25 18.83 3.03
CA HIS A 383 -9.12 19.59 3.90
C HIS A 383 -10.01 20.55 3.10
N MET A 384 -11.06 20.99 3.77
CA MET A 384 -12.01 21.94 3.24
C MET A 384 -12.26 23.03 4.26
N HIS A 385 -12.26 24.27 3.81
CA HIS A 385 -12.72 25.41 4.60
C HIS A 385 -13.99 25.95 3.98
N PHE A 386 -14.97 26.25 4.80
CA PHE A 386 -16.20 26.91 4.38
C PHE A 386 -16.44 28.16 5.20
N SER A 387 -17.02 29.17 4.57
CA SER A 387 -17.56 30.35 5.24
C SER A 387 -18.76 30.92 4.52
N GLY A 388 -19.73 31.46 5.24
CA GLY A 388 -20.91 32.11 4.65
C GLY A 388 -22.22 31.73 5.35
N GLU A 389 -23.30 31.66 4.56
CA GLU A 389 -24.61 31.27 5.04
C GLU A 389 -24.65 29.80 5.50
N ARG A 390 -25.54 29.48 6.44
CA ARG A 390 -25.87 28.09 6.76
C ARG A 390 -26.58 27.44 5.57
N GLY A 391 -26.30 26.15 5.37
CA GLY A 391 -26.98 25.32 4.37
C GLY A 391 -26.06 24.25 3.80
N THR A 392 -26.48 23.63 2.71
CA THR A 392 -25.82 22.44 2.18
C THR A 392 -25.02 22.77 0.93
N VAL A 393 -23.79 22.25 0.89
CA VAL A 393 -22.98 22.15 -0.32
C VAL A 393 -23.00 20.69 -0.74
N TYR A 394 -23.38 20.43 -1.98
CA TYR A 394 -23.44 19.10 -2.56
C TYR A 394 -22.17 18.84 -3.37
N PHE A 395 -21.63 17.64 -3.23
CA PHE A 395 -20.42 17.17 -3.90
C PHE A 395 -20.73 15.88 -4.65
N ASP A 396 -20.12 15.75 -5.82
CA ASP A 396 -20.22 14.56 -6.66
C ASP A 396 -18.91 14.38 -7.45
N ASP A 397 -18.69 13.19 -8.01
CA ASP A 397 -17.50 12.86 -8.82
C ASP A 397 -16.16 13.31 -8.19
N VAL A 398 -15.99 13.10 -6.88
CA VAL A 398 -14.76 13.49 -6.18
C VAL A 398 -13.63 12.56 -6.59
N ALA A 399 -12.62 13.11 -7.26
CA ALA A 399 -11.51 12.33 -7.78
C ALA A 399 -10.14 12.91 -7.41
N PHE A 400 -9.24 11.98 -7.10
CA PHE A 400 -7.81 12.19 -7.05
C PHE A 400 -7.15 11.01 -7.74
N GLU A 401 -6.70 11.20 -8.97
CA GLU A 401 -6.28 10.09 -9.84
C GLU A 401 -4.97 10.40 -10.56
N GLU A 402 -4.14 9.37 -10.74
CA GLU A 402 -2.96 9.44 -11.60
C GLU A 402 -3.41 9.52 -13.06
N ILE A 403 -2.85 10.47 -13.82
CA ILE A 403 -3.12 10.64 -15.25
C ILE A 403 -1.83 10.49 -16.05
N GLU A 404 -1.92 9.90 -17.23
CA GLU A 404 -0.83 9.92 -18.22
C GLU A 404 -0.78 11.32 -18.86
N GLN A 405 0.43 11.85 -19.05
CA GLN A 405 0.68 13.10 -19.76
C GLN A 405 1.22 12.83 -21.16
#